data_AF-A0A8T5SZC3-F1
#
_entry.id   AF-A0A8T5SZC3-F1
#
_cell.length_a   1.000
_cell.length_b   1.000
_cell.length_c   1.000
_cell.angle_alpha   90.00
_cell.angle_beta   90.00
_cell.angle_gamma   90.00
#
_symmetry.space_group_name_H-M   'P 1'
#
loop_
_entity.id
_entity.type
_entity.pdbx_description
1 polymer ?
#
loop_
_entity_poly.entity_id
_entity_poly.type
_entity_poly.pdbx_seq_one_letter_code
_entity_poly.pdbx_strand_id
1 'polypeptide(L)'
;LEGGTGALAVASGQAAETLALLTITQLGDEIVSANNLYGGTYQLLHYTFPKLGRKTTFVDSQKPKEFKKAINDKTRAIYAETIGNPKLDVPDFEAIAEIAHEADIPFVVDNTVGTGLVRPIEYGVDIIVASATKYIGGHGTSIGGVIVDSGKFDWSNGKFPEFTEPDPSYH
;
A
#
# COMPACT_ATOMS: atom_id res chain seq x y z
N LEU A 1 6.40 -12.71 11.23
CA LEU A 1 5.23 -13.19 10.45
C LEU A 1 5.40 -12.80 8.98
N GLU A 2 5.44 -11.51 8.67
CA GLU A 2 5.55 -11.03 7.28
C GLU A 2 6.98 -11.04 6.70
N GLY A 3 8.02 -11.06 7.55
CA GLY A 3 9.43 -11.04 7.11
C GLY A 3 10.01 -9.65 6.86
N GLY A 4 9.34 -8.59 7.33
CA GLY A 4 9.83 -7.21 7.29
C GLY A 4 10.83 -6.86 8.40
N THR A 5 11.46 -5.70 8.27
CA THR A 5 12.48 -5.16 9.19
C THR A 5 11.88 -4.43 10.39
N GLY A 6 10.67 -3.88 10.24
CA GLY A 6 9.97 -3.13 11.28
C GLY A 6 8.46 -3.16 11.08
N ALA A 7 7.72 -2.93 12.16
CA ALA A 7 6.27 -2.85 12.12
C ALA A 7 5.73 -1.78 13.08
N LEU A 8 4.64 -1.13 12.69
CA LEU A 8 3.93 -0.13 13.46
C LEU A 8 2.48 -0.57 13.68
N ALA A 9 2.10 -0.77 14.94
CA ALA A 9 0.70 -1.00 15.32
C ALA A 9 -0.05 0.35 15.39
N VAL A 10 -1.28 0.37 14.87
CA VAL A 10 -2.11 1.58 14.78
C VAL A 10 -3.56 1.28 15.16
N ALA A 11 -4.35 2.35 15.30
CA ALA A 11 -5.70 2.27 15.87
C ALA A 11 -6.68 1.38 15.07
N SER A 12 -6.51 1.21 13.76
CA SER A 12 -7.39 0.40 12.91
C SER A 12 -6.72 0.04 11.58
N GLY A 13 -7.29 -0.91 10.83
CA GLY A 13 -6.87 -1.18 9.45
C GLY A 13 -6.96 0.06 8.55
N GLN A 14 -8.01 0.87 8.69
CA GLN A 14 -8.14 2.13 7.98
C GLN A 14 -7.06 3.15 8.35
N ALA A 15 -6.64 3.19 9.62
CA ALA A 15 -5.49 4.00 10.02
C ALA A 15 -4.19 3.45 9.41
N ALA A 16 -4.04 2.14 9.26
CA ALA A 16 -2.86 1.54 8.64
C ALA A 16 -2.75 1.94 7.15
N GLU A 17 -3.82 1.76 6.38
CA GLU A 17 -3.89 2.18 4.98
C GLU A 17 -3.65 3.69 4.83
N THR A 18 -4.31 4.50 5.68
CA THR A 18 -4.19 5.96 5.65
C THR A 18 -2.76 6.41 5.92
N LEU A 19 -2.16 5.94 7.01
CA LEU A 19 -0.82 6.36 7.41
C LEU A 19 0.23 5.85 6.42
N ALA A 20 0.15 4.59 5.98
CA ALA A 20 1.09 4.05 5.00
C ALA A 20 1.13 4.88 3.71
N LEU A 21 -0.02 5.29 3.20
CA LEU A 21 -0.10 6.05 1.96
C LEU A 21 0.15 7.55 2.15
N LEU A 22 -0.27 8.16 3.27
CA LEU A 22 0.03 9.57 3.56
C LEU A 22 1.51 9.80 3.87
N THR A 23 2.21 8.83 4.45
CA THR A 23 3.65 8.93 4.70
C THR A 23 4.46 9.01 3.41
N ILE A 24 3.99 8.39 2.32
CA ILE A 24 4.72 8.32 1.03
C ILE A 24 4.18 9.26 -0.05
N THR A 25 3.08 9.98 0.21
CA THR A 25 2.46 10.89 -0.77
C THR A 25 2.26 12.29 -0.20
N GLN A 26 2.42 13.31 -1.05
CA GLN A 26 2.16 14.71 -0.78
C GLN A 26 0.93 15.24 -1.53
N LEU A 27 0.63 16.52 -1.31
CA LEU A 27 -0.37 17.25 -2.09
C LEU A 27 0.00 17.23 -3.58
N GLY A 28 -0.90 16.73 -4.43
CA GLY A 28 -0.71 16.65 -5.86
C GLY A 28 -0.16 15.32 -6.36
N ASP A 29 0.28 14.43 -5.46
CA ASP A 29 0.75 13.10 -5.83
C ASP A 29 -0.40 12.15 -6.18
N GLU A 30 -0.06 11.13 -6.96
CA GLU A 30 -0.98 10.13 -7.47
C GLU A 30 -0.64 8.72 -6.97
N ILE A 31 -1.67 7.89 -6.84
CA ILE A 31 -1.59 6.47 -6.49
C ILE A 31 -2.22 5.67 -7.63
N VAL A 32 -1.58 4.59 -8.06
CA VAL A 32 -2.22 3.59 -8.94
C VAL A 32 -2.69 2.44 -8.07
N SER A 33 -4.00 2.16 -8.06
CA SER A 33 -4.57 1.10 -7.23
C SER A 33 -5.26 0.05 -8.06
N ALA A 34 -5.21 -1.21 -7.62
CA ALA A 34 -6.14 -2.23 -8.07
C ALA A 34 -7.61 -1.80 -7.80
N ASN A 35 -8.57 -2.28 -8.60
CA ASN A 35 -9.98 -1.90 -8.53
C ASN A 35 -10.88 -2.86 -7.74
N ASN A 36 -10.33 -3.98 -7.27
CA ASN A 36 -10.98 -5.07 -6.55
C ASN A 36 -10.82 -4.91 -5.03
N LEU A 37 -11.10 -3.71 -4.53
CA LEU A 37 -10.79 -3.32 -3.16
C LEU A 37 -11.94 -3.58 -2.19
N TYR A 38 -11.60 -3.78 -0.92
CA TYR A 38 -12.48 -3.58 0.20
C TYR A 38 -13.15 -2.20 0.14
N GLY A 39 -14.46 -2.15 0.41
CA GLY A 39 -15.25 -0.92 0.26
C GLY A 39 -14.74 0.26 1.10
N GLY A 40 -14.14 0.00 2.28
CA GLY A 40 -13.51 1.04 3.09
C GLY A 40 -12.29 1.65 2.42
N THR A 41 -11.42 0.82 1.85
CA THR A 41 -10.23 1.25 1.10
C THR A 41 -10.62 2.00 -0.17
N TYR A 42 -11.61 1.52 -0.91
CA TYR A 42 -12.15 2.28 -2.05
C TYR A 42 -12.68 3.64 -1.61
N GLN A 43 -13.42 3.71 -0.50
CA GLN A 43 -13.94 4.97 0.04
C GLN A 43 -12.80 5.94 0.37
N LEU A 44 -11.76 5.45 1.05
CA LEU A 44 -10.58 6.22 1.43
C LEU A 44 -9.91 6.83 0.20
N LEU A 45 -9.58 5.98 -0.78
CA LEU A 45 -8.84 6.36 -1.98
C LEU A 45 -9.65 7.23 -2.95
N HIS A 46 -10.97 7.02 -3.04
CA HIS A 46 -11.84 7.68 -4.01
C HIS A 46 -12.49 8.96 -3.47
N TYR A 47 -12.79 9.04 -2.17
CA TYR A 47 -13.52 10.19 -1.60
C TYR A 47 -12.72 11.00 -0.59
N THR A 48 -11.91 10.35 0.24
CA THR A 48 -11.19 11.03 1.33
C THR A 48 -9.89 11.62 0.83
N PHE A 49 -9.07 10.83 0.14
CA PHE A 49 -7.76 11.26 -0.37
C PHE A 49 -7.82 12.42 -1.39
N PRO A 50 -8.82 12.52 -2.29
CA PRO A 50 -8.96 13.70 -3.14
C PRO A 50 -9.20 15.00 -2.38
N LYS A 51 -9.89 14.94 -1.22
CA LYS A 51 -10.05 16.11 -0.33
C LYS A 51 -8.74 16.50 0.35
N LEU A 52 -7.82 15.54 0.47
CA LEU A 52 -6.45 15.75 0.91
C LEU A 52 -5.50 15.95 -0.27
N GLY A 53 -5.98 16.23 -1.48
CA GLY A 53 -5.13 16.54 -2.63
C GLY A 53 -4.36 15.36 -3.25
N ARG A 54 -4.65 14.11 -2.89
CA ARG A 54 -4.13 12.92 -3.59
C ARG A 54 -5.15 12.38 -4.58
N LYS A 55 -4.68 11.92 -5.73
CA LYS A 55 -5.56 11.30 -6.75
C LYS A 55 -5.23 9.82 -6.90
N THR A 56 -6.26 8.99 -6.99
CA THR A 56 -6.09 7.55 -7.24
C THR A 56 -6.61 7.19 -8.63
N THR A 57 -5.81 6.47 -9.41
CA THR A 57 -6.23 5.84 -10.66
C THR A 57 -6.44 4.36 -10.42
N PHE A 58 -7.66 3.86 -10.66
CA PHE A 58 -8.01 2.46 -10.43
C PHE A 58 -7.85 1.63 -11.70
N VAL A 59 -7.15 0.50 -11.62
CA VAL A 59 -6.87 -0.42 -12.73
C VAL A 59 -7.30 -1.85 -12.39
N ASP A 60 -7.43 -2.68 -13.42
CA ASP A 60 -7.78 -4.09 -13.27
C ASP A 60 -6.62 -4.87 -12.63
N SER A 61 -6.86 -5.45 -11.45
CA SER A 61 -5.90 -6.24 -10.66
C SER A 61 -5.27 -7.39 -11.43
N GLN A 62 -5.99 -7.95 -12.39
CA GLN A 62 -5.53 -9.08 -13.19
C GLN A 62 -4.74 -8.67 -14.44
N LYS A 63 -4.50 -7.37 -14.64
CA LYS A 63 -3.81 -6.84 -15.82
C LYS A 63 -2.63 -5.96 -15.42
N PRO A 64 -1.47 -6.54 -15.07
CA PRO A 64 -0.25 -5.78 -14.72
C PRO A 64 0.09 -4.66 -15.71
N LYS A 65 -0.12 -4.88 -17.01
CA LYS A 65 0.11 -3.86 -18.06
C LYS A 65 -0.70 -2.57 -17.87
N GLU A 66 -1.88 -2.63 -17.25
CA GLU A 66 -2.70 -1.45 -16.99
C GLU A 66 -2.12 -0.61 -15.85
N PHE A 67 -1.45 -1.22 -14.87
CA PHE A 67 -0.69 -0.49 -13.84
C PHE A 67 0.41 0.34 -14.51
N LYS A 68 1.23 -0.28 -15.37
CA LYS A 68 2.32 0.42 -16.09
C LYS A 68 1.81 1.60 -16.92
N LYS A 69 0.66 1.48 -17.56
CA LYS A 69 0.05 2.57 -18.35
C LYS A 69 -0.49 3.72 -17.50
N ALA A 70 -0.91 3.43 -16.26
CA ALA A 70 -1.49 4.41 -15.36
C ALA A 70 -0.43 5.25 -14.61
N ILE A 71 0.81 4.75 -14.53
CA ILE A 71 1.93 5.45 -13.91
C ILE A 71 2.30 6.70 -14.71
N ASN A 72 2.53 7.79 -13.98
CA ASN A 72 3.04 9.06 -14.49
C ASN A 72 4.02 9.70 -13.49
N ASP A 73 4.52 10.88 -13.81
CA ASP A 73 5.55 11.62 -13.08
C ASP A 73 5.15 11.95 -11.62
N LYS A 74 3.84 12.03 -11.36
CA LYS A 74 3.26 12.31 -10.04
C LYS A 74 2.93 11.04 -9.25
N THR A 75 3.07 9.87 -9.86
CA THR A 75 2.78 8.62 -9.15
C THR A 75 3.83 8.39 -8.07
N ARG A 76 3.37 8.01 -6.87
CA ARG A 76 4.23 7.72 -5.71
C ARG A 76 4.01 6.35 -5.08
N ALA A 77 2.99 5.61 -5.48
CA ALA A 77 2.78 4.25 -5.00
C ALA A 77 1.89 3.44 -5.94
N ILE A 78 2.09 2.12 -5.92
CA ILE A 78 1.08 1.16 -6.34
C ILE A 78 0.40 0.56 -5.09
N TYR A 79 -0.91 0.35 -5.15
CA TYR A 79 -1.68 -0.32 -4.09
C TYR A 79 -2.46 -1.52 -4.62
N ALA A 80 -2.48 -2.62 -3.86
CA ALA A 80 -3.34 -3.78 -4.13
C ALA A 80 -3.75 -4.50 -2.83
N GLU A 81 -4.66 -5.47 -2.96
CA GLU A 81 -4.97 -6.42 -1.89
C GLU A 81 -4.46 -7.80 -2.28
N THR A 82 -4.01 -8.58 -1.30
CA THR A 82 -3.54 -9.95 -1.55
C THR A 82 -4.60 -10.84 -2.18
N ILE A 83 -5.84 -10.69 -1.73
CA ILE A 83 -7.03 -11.35 -2.27
C ILE A 83 -8.12 -10.30 -2.33
N GLY A 84 -8.55 -9.95 -3.54
CA GLY A 84 -9.53 -8.88 -3.77
C GLY A 84 -10.92 -9.21 -3.25
N ASN A 85 -11.69 -8.19 -2.90
CA ASN A 85 -13.07 -8.33 -2.45
C ASN A 85 -14.03 -7.60 -3.41
N PRO A 86 -15.13 -8.20 -3.88
CA PRO A 86 -15.64 -9.57 -3.62
C PRO A 86 -15.14 -10.62 -4.62
N LYS A 87 -14.25 -10.26 -5.55
CA LYS A 87 -13.85 -11.10 -6.68
C LYS A 87 -12.96 -12.29 -6.29
N LEU A 88 -12.30 -12.22 -5.13
CA LEU A 88 -11.35 -13.22 -4.63
C LEU A 88 -10.19 -13.51 -5.59
N ASP A 89 -9.86 -12.54 -6.44
CA ASP A 89 -8.76 -12.62 -7.36
C ASP A 89 -7.44 -12.28 -6.66
N VAL A 90 -6.38 -12.96 -7.09
CA VAL A 90 -5.02 -12.79 -6.58
C VAL A 90 -4.23 -12.04 -7.65
N PRO A 91 -3.78 -10.80 -7.40
CA PRO A 91 -2.90 -10.09 -8.31
C PRO A 91 -1.55 -10.80 -8.47
N ASP A 92 -0.93 -10.62 -9.63
CA ASP A 92 0.44 -11.07 -9.87
C ASP A 92 1.42 -10.09 -9.18
N PHE A 93 1.80 -10.41 -7.94
CA PHE A 93 2.62 -9.50 -7.12
C PHE A 93 3.98 -9.24 -7.72
N GLU A 94 4.65 -10.27 -8.27
CA GLU A 94 5.98 -10.13 -8.86
C GLU A 94 5.92 -9.20 -10.07
N ALA A 95 4.98 -9.42 -10.98
CA ALA A 95 4.84 -8.56 -12.15
C ALA A 95 4.47 -7.11 -11.77
N ILE A 96 3.65 -6.90 -10.74
CA ILE A 96 3.28 -5.55 -10.28
C ILE A 96 4.45 -4.88 -9.54
N ALA A 97 5.19 -5.62 -8.72
CA ALA A 97 6.38 -5.13 -8.03
C ALA A 97 7.46 -4.70 -9.04
N GLU A 98 7.74 -5.52 -10.05
CA GLU A 98 8.66 -5.17 -11.13
C GLU A 98 8.25 -3.86 -11.82
N ILE A 99 6.96 -3.69 -12.13
CA ILE A 99 6.45 -2.45 -12.72
C ILE A 99 6.60 -1.24 -11.79
N ALA A 100 6.37 -1.43 -10.48
CA ALA A 100 6.54 -0.38 -9.48
C ALA A 100 8.02 0.05 -9.39
N HIS A 101 8.93 -0.91 -9.31
CA HIS A 101 10.37 -0.68 -9.17
C HIS A 101 11.00 -0.14 -10.46
N GLU A 102 10.56 -0.56 -11.64
CA GLU A 102 10.93 0.07 -12.93
C GLU A 102 10.57 1.57 -12.97
N ALA A 103 9.56 1.97 -12.20
CA ALA A 103 9.11 3.34 -12.07
C ALA A 103 9.59 4.02 -10.79
N ASP A 104 10.55 3.45 -10.05
CA ASP A 104 11.10 4.03 -8.82
C ASP A 104 10.03 4.36 -7.75
N ILE A 105 8.96 3.57 -7.66
CA ILE A 105 7.89 3.74 -6.65
C ILE A 105 7.65 2.44 -5.87
N PRO A 106 7.26 2.53 -4.58
CA PRO A 106 6.99 1.35 -3.76
C PRO A 106 5.66 0.68 -4.13
N PHE A 107 5.60 -0.62 -3.90
CA PHE A 107 4.38 -1.42 -3.95
C PHE A 107 3.85 -1.71 -2.54
N VAL A 108 2.64 -1.22 -2.26
CA VAL A 108 1.92 -1.40 -1.00
C VAL A 108 0.83 -2.46 -1.18
N VAL A 109 0.78 -3.45 -0.27
CA VAL A 109 -0.25 -4.51 -0.32
C VAL A 109 -0.97 -4.68 1.00
N ASP A 110 -2.31 -4.76 0.95
CA ASP A 110 -3.11 -5.22 2.07
C ASP A 110 -3.05 -6.76 2.17
N ASN A 111 -2.41 -7.27 3.23
CA ASN A 111 -2.29 -8.70 3.53
C ASN A 111 -3.28 -9.18 4.61
N THR A 112 -4.40 -8.47 4.80
CA THR A 112 -5.40 -8.85 5.80
C THR A 112 -5.95 -10.26 5.53
N VAL A 113 -6.38 -10.55 4.32
CA VAL A 113 -6.96 -11.87 3.98
C VAL A 113 -5.85 -12.93 3.83
N GLY A 114 -4.69 -12.56 3.30
CA GLY A 114 -3.54 -13.45 3.16
C GLY A 114 -2.72 -13.65 4.44
N THR A 115 -3.15 -13.12 5.59
CA THR A 115 -2.44 -13.24 6.87
C THR A 115 -2.13 -14.70 7.18
N GLY A 116 -0.85 -15.05 7.27
CA GLY A 116 -0.37 -16.41 7.55
C GLY A 116 -0.43 -17.38 6.36
N LEU A 117 -0.98 -16.97 5.22
CA LEU A 117 -1.04 -17.75 3.98
C LEU A 117 0.07 -17.38 3.00
N VAL A 118 0.40 -16.10 2.92
CA VAL A 118 1.41 -15.55 2.01
C VAL A 118 2.25 -14.49 2.72
N ARG A 119 3.52 -14.36 2.33
CA ARG A 119 4.41 -13.26 2.72
C ARG A 119 4.70 -12.41 1.48
N PRO A 120 3.90 -11.38 1.18
CA PRO A 120 4.04 -10.59 -0.05
C PRO A 120 5.43 -9.96 -0.24
N ILE A 121 6.17 -9.71 0.84
CA ILE A 121 7.57 -9.22 0.81
C ILE A 121 8.51 -10.17 0.05
N GLU A 122 8.19 -11.46 -0.03
CA GLU A 122 8.95 -12.44 -0.82
C GLU A 122 8.73 -12.29 -2.33
N TYR A 123 7.66 -11.59 -2.73
CA TYR A 123 7.27 -11.34 -4.12
C TYR A 123 7.46 -9.86 -4.54
N GLY A 124 8.32 -9.13 -3.82
CA GLY A 124 8.70 -7.75 -4.17
C GLY A 124 7.82 -6.65 -3.56
N VAL A 125 6.87 -6.98 -2.66
CA VAL A 125 6.11 -5.94 -1.93
C VAL A 125 7.01 -5.21 -0.93
N ASP A 126 6.92 -3.88 -0.95
CA ASP A 126 7.76 -3.01 -0.12
C ASP A 126 7.12 -2.69 1.22
N ILE A 127 5.80 -2.49 1.25
CA ILE A 127 5.03 -2.16 2.45
C ILE A 127 3.80 -3.05 2.53
N ILE A 128 3.59 -3.66 3.69
CA ILE A 128 2.35 -4.40 3.97
C ILE A 128 1.49 -3.58 4.93
N VAL A 129 0.20 -3.49 4.62
CA VAL A 129 -0.83 -3.06 5.59
C VAL A 129 -1.72 -4.24 5.93
N ALA A 130 -2.22 -4.29 7.16
CA ALA A 130 -3.25 -5.27 7.52
C ALA A 130 -4.19 -4.72 8.59
N SER A 131 -5.46 -5.07 8.47
CA SER A 131 -6.46 -4.88 9.50
C SER A 131 -6.30 -5.96 10.57
N ALA A 132 -5.54 -5.63 11.62
CA ALA A 132 -5.36 -6.51 12.76
C ALA A 132 -6.67 -6.84 13.50
N THR A 133 -7.72 -6.02 13.31
CA THR A 133 -9.10 -6.33 13.72
C THR A 133 -9.61 -7.69 13.24
N LYS A 134 -9.15 -8.15 12.06
CA LYS A 134 -9.67 -9.36 11.40
C LYS A 134 -8.91 -10.60 11.83
N TYR A 135 -8.16 -11.24 10.94
CA TYR A 135 -7.58 -12.57 11.17
C TYR A 135 -6.45 -12.57 12.20
N ILE A 136 -5.66 -11.48 12.29
CA ILE A 136 -4.60 -11.34 13.29
C ILE A 136 -5.20 -11.34 14.70
N GLY A 137 -6.22 -10.52 14.93
CA GLY A 137 -6.92 -10.46 16.21
C GLY A 137 -7.81 -11.68 16.44
N GLY A 138 -8.48 -12.20 15.41
CA GLY A 138 -9.20 -13.48 15.35
C GLY A 138 -10.53 -13.57 16.10
N HIS A 139 -10.77 -12.67 17.07
CA HIS A 139 -11.85 -12.84 18.05
C HIS A 139 -12.95 -11.77 17.96
N GLY A 140 -12.82 -10.78 17.08
CA GLY A 140 -13.84 -9.74 16.87
C GLY A 140 -14.05 -8.78 18.06
N THR A 141 -13.10 -8.71 18.99
CA THR A 141 -13.21 -7.92 20.23
C THR A 141 -12.40 -6.63 20.23
N SER A 142 -11.44 -6.49 19.32
CA SER A 142 -10.47 -5.40 19.33
C SER A 142 -10.29 -4.85 17.91
N ILE A 143 -10.24 -3.52 17.80
CA ILE A 143 -9.89 -2.86 16.54
C ILE A 143 -8.40 -2.57 16.56
N GLY A 144 -7.73 -2.85 15.44
CA GLY A 144 -6.32 -2.55 15.25
C GLY A 144 -5.91 -2.61 13.80
N GLY A 145 -4.79 -1.98 13.49
CA GLY A 145 -4.09 -2.11 12.22
C GLY A 145 -2.60 -2.32 12.45
N VAL A 146 -1.92 -2.81 11.44
CA VAL A 146 -0.46 -2.91 11.42
C VAL A 146 0.06 -2.51 10.06
N ILE A 147 1.16 -1.77 10.06
CA ILE A 147 1.98 -1.47 8.89
C ILE A 147 3.29 -2.21 9.08
N VAL A 148 3.80 -2.89 8.06
CA VAL A 148 5.07 -3.60 8.09
C VAL A 148 5.93 -3.10 6.93
N ASP A 149 7.15 -2.67 7.25
CA ASP A 149 8.15 -2.25 6.26
C ASP A 149 9.03 -3.45 5.90
N SER A 150 9.23 -3.67 4.60
CA SER A 150 10.17 -4.68 4.09
C SER A 150 11.63 -4.32 4.34
N GLY A 151 11.95 -3.02 4.41
CA GLY A 151 13.31 -2.49 4.40
C GLY A 151 14.07 -2.69 3.08
N LYS A 152 13.38 -2.98 1.98
CA LYS A 152 14.00 -3.30 0.68
C LYS A 152 13.94 -2.16 -0.34
N PHE A 153 13.00 -1.24 -0.20
CA PHE A 153 12.81 -0.15 -1.15
C PHE A 153 13.86 0.96 -0.96
N ASP A 154 14.46 1.43 -2.05
CA ASP A 154 15.40 2.55 -2.02
C ASP A 154 14.66 3.89 -2.05
N TRP A 155 14.49 4.48 -0.86
CA TRP A 155 13.89 5.81 -0.70
C TRP A 155 14.76 6.96 -1.22
N SER A 156 16.03 6.70 -1.57
CA SER A 156 16.98 7.73 -2.02
C SER A 156 17.02 7.97 -3.54
N ASN A 157 16.04 7.43 -4.27
CA ASN A 157 15.92 7.54 -5.72
C ASN A 157 15.51 8.92 -6.26
N GLY A 158 15.33 9.92 -5.38
CA GLY A 158 15.00 11.31 -5.73
C GLY A 158 13.49 11.62 -5.84
N LYS A 159 12.59 10.63 -5.75
CA LYS A 159 11.14 10.86 -5.73
C LYS A 159 10.56 11.16 -4.35
N PHE A 160 11.32 10.88 -3.28
CA PHE A 160 10.88 10.93 -1.88
C PHE A 160 11.81 11.84 -1.05
N PRO A 161 11.83 13.17 -1.31
CA PRO A 161 12.69 14.10 -0.58
C PRO A 161 12.42 14.10 0.93
N GLU A 162 11.20 13.77 1.37
CA GLU A 162 10.83 13.70 2.79
C GLU A 162 11.62 12.64 3.58
N PHE A 163 12.24 11.69 2.88
CA PHE A 163 13.05 10.62 3.48
C PHE A 163 14.56 10.89 3.38
N THR A 164 14.96 11.93 2.67
CA THR A 164 16.38 12.20 2.34
C THR A 164 16.84 13.60 2.70
N GLU A 165 15.93 14.56 2.81
CA GLU A 165 16.21 15.92 3.24
C GLU A 165 16.02 16.07 4.76
N PRO A 166 16.74 17.00 5.42
CA PRO A 166 16.58 17.25 6.84
C PRO A 166 15.16 17.68 7.21
N ASP A 167 14.52 16.96 8.14
CA ASP A 167 13.21 17.31 8.67
C ASP A 167 13.35 18.33 9.83
N PRO A 168 12.88 19.59 9.67
CA PRO A 168 12.92 20.58 10.74
C PRO A 168 12.02 20.24 11.93
N SER A 169 11.12 19.26 11.82
CA SER A 169 10.25 18.84 12.92
C SER A 169 10.98 17.98 13.97
N TYR A 170 12.10 17.37 13.59
CA TYR A 170 12.96 16.58 14.47
C TYR A 170 14.22 17.40 14.84
N HIS A 171 14.25 17.88 16.08
CA HIS A 171 15.38 18.58 16.70
C HIS A 171 15.76 17.92 18.02
#